data_AF-A0A9W6NPC1-F1
#
_entry.id   AF-A0A9W6NPC1-F1
#
_cell.length_a   1.000
_cell.length_b   1.000
_cell.length_c   1.000
_cell.angle_alpha   90.00
_cell.angle_beta   90.00
_cell.angle_gamma   90.00
#
_symmetry.space_group_name_H-M   'P 1'
#
loop_
_entity.id
_entity.type
_entity.pdbx_description
1 polymer ?
#
loop_
_entity_poly.entity_id
_entity_poly.type
_entity_poly.pdbx_seq_one_letter_code
_entity_poly.pdbx_strand_id
1 'polypeptide(L)'
;MMRLDELANRLELAGDQLAAASTTITVIDPGPRSLGADTAGALGQAGRELHRILAIALSARSRETAAHGARLAETGQALRAAAGAYRAADEEAS
;
A
#
# COMPACT_ATOMS: atom_id res chain seq x y z
N MET A 1 -13.68 -0.36 -25.77
CA MET A 1 -13.90 0.51 -24.60
C MET A 1 -14.03 -0.23 -23.27
N MET A 2 -14.97 -1.17 -23.11
CA MET A 2 -15.23 -1.91 -21.85
C MET A 2 -13.99 -2.50 -21.13
N ARG A 3 -12.92 -2.84 -21.87
CA ARG A 3 -11.65 -3.32 -21.29
C ARG A 3 -10.83 -2.27 -20.53
N LEU A 4 -10.92 -0.99 -20.92
CA LEU A 4 -10.18 0.10 -20.24
C LEU A 4 -10.85 0.46 -18.91
N ASP A 5 -12.19 0.55 -18.90
CA ASP A 5 -12.96 0.79 -17.68
C ASP A 5 -12.80 -0.38 -16.68
N GLU A 6 -12.79 -1.62 -17.18
CA GLU A 6 -12.52 -2.80 -16.36
C GLU A 6 -11.10 -2.79 -15.76
N LEU A 7 -10.08 -2.43 -16.56
CA LEU A 7 -8.73 -2.30 -16.05
C LEU A 7 -8.62 -1.19 -15.00
N ALA A 8 -9.26 -0.04 -15.25
CA ALA A 8 -9.31 1.07 -14.28
C ALA A 8 -9.92 0.64 -12.95
N ASN A 9 -11.06 -0.07 -12.99
CA ASN A 9 -11.71 -0.62 -11.79
C ASN A 9 -10.78 -1.57 -11.01
N ARG A 10 -10.08 -2.45 -11.72
CA ARG A 10 -9.15 -3.40 -11.08
C ARG A 10 -7.95 -2.70 -10.43
N LEU A 11 -7.44 -1.64 -11.05
CA LEU A 11 -6.34 -0.85 -10.49
C LEU A 11 -6.77 -0.08 -9.25
N GLU A 12 -7.95 0.52 -9.26
CA GLU A 12 -8.49 1.20 -8.08
C GLU A 12 -8.75 0.22 -6.93
N LEU A 13 -9.37 -0.93 -7.21
CA LEU A 13 -9.58 -1.98 -6.20
C LEU A 13 -8.25 -2.47 -5.60
N ALA A 14 -7.23 -2.69 -6.44
CA ALA A 14 -5.90 -3.06 -5.97
C ALA A 14 -5.24 -1.93 -5.16
N GLY A 15 -5.46 -0.68 -5.56
CA GLY A 15 -5.02 0.50 -4.83
C GLY A 15 -5.61 0.57 -3.43
N ASP A 16 -6.93 0.38 -3.32
CA ASP A 16 -7.68 0.35 -2.05
C ASP A 16 -7.21 -0.79 -1.15
N GLN A 17 -6.99 -1.98 -1.71
CA GLN A 17 -6.46 -3.12 -0.97
C GLN A 17 -5.06 -2.85 -0.41
N LEU A 18 -4.18 -2.21 -1.18
CA LEU A 18 -2.86 -1.80 -0.70
C LEU A 18 -2.96 -0.70 0.37
N ALA A 19 -3.85 0.29 0.19
CA ALA A 19 -4.09 1.30 1.21
C ALA A 19 -4.57 0.67 2.53
N ALA A 20 -5.51 -0.28 2.48
CA ALA A 20 -5.96 -1.01 3.66
C ALA A 20 -4.82 -1.84 4.29
N ALA A 21 -4.04 -2.56 3.49
CA ALA A 21 -2.89 -3.32 3.96
C ALA A 21 -1.85 -2.43 4.64
N SER A 22 -1.61 -1.22 4.13
CA SER A 22 -0.64 -0.27 4.70
C SER A 22 -0.95 0.07 6.17
N THR A 23 -2.23 0.18 6.52
CA THR A 23 -2.68 0.44 7.89
C THR A 23 -2.58 -0.80 8.79
N THR A 24 -2.72 -1.99 8.19
CA THR A 24 -2.66 -3.27 8.92
C THR A 24 -1.22 -3.65 9.28
N ILE A 25 -0.24 -3.32 8.43
CA ILE A 25 1.17 -3.66 8.64
C ILE A 25 1.71 -3.12 9.98
N THR A 26 1.33 -1.91 10.36
CA THR A 26 1.72 -1.31 11.64
C THR A 26 1.04 -1.96 12.84
N VAL A 27 -0.09 -2.64 12.66
CA VAL A 27 -0.82 -3.36 13.72
C VAL A 27 -0.19 -4.73 14.01
N ILE A 28 0.58 -5.29 13.06
CA ILE A 28 1.24 -6.60 13.20
C ILE A 28 2.50 -6.53 14.09
N ASP A 29 2.85 -5.36 14.64
CA ASP A 29 3.97 -5.23 15.57
C ASP A 29 3.82 -6.23 16.74
N PRO A 30 4.70 -7.25 16.84
CA PRO A 30 4.59 -8.29 17.87
C PRO A 30 4.99 -7.76 19.26
N GLY A 31 5.47 -6.52 19.33
CA GLY A 31 5.88 -5.84 20.56
C GLY A 31 7.23 -6.30 21.09
N PRO A 32 7.85 -5.53 21.99
CA PRO A 32 9.25 -5.72 22.38
C PRO A 32 9.48 -7.03 23.15
N ARG A 33 8.47 -7.50 23.91
CA ARG A 33 8.55 -8.75 24.68
C ARG A 33 8.69 -9.99 23.79
N SER A 34 8.09 -9.99 22.60
CA SER A 34 8.23 -11.11 21.65
C SER A 34 9.68 -11.32 21.18
N LEU A 35 10.51 -10.28 21.30
CA LEU A 35 11.93 -10.27 20.93
C LEU A 35 12.84 -10.35 22.16
N GLY A 36 12.30 -10.68 23.34
CA GLY A 36 13.07 -10.85 24.58
C GLY A 36 13.61 -9.53 25.16
N ALA A 37 13.03 -8.38 24.80
CA ALA A 37 13.44 -7.07 25.30
C ALA A 37 13.29 -6.87 26.82
N ASP A 38 12.49 -7.73 27.46
CA ASP A 38 12.26 -7.81 28.91
C ASP A 38 13.29 -8.68 29.64
N THR A 39 14.16 -9.39 28.91
CA THR A 39 15.28 -10.13 29.52
C THR A 39 16.36 -9.19 30.03
N ALA A 40 17.17 -9.67 30.98
CA ALA A 40 18.25 -8.89 31.57
C ALA A 40 19.53 -8.91 30.70
N GLY A 41 20.40 -7.92 30.92
CA GLY A 41 21.74 -7.90 30.32
C GLY A 41 21.75 -7.70 28.81
N ALA A 42 22.74 -8.30 28.15
CA ALA A 42 23.00 -8.12 26.72
C ALA A 42 21.85 -8.63 25.83
N LEU A 43 21.15 -9.70 26.25
CA LEU A 43 20.01 -10.24 25.49
C LEU A 43 18.83 -9.27 25.48
N GLY A 44 18.53 -8.61 26.60
CA GLY A 44 17.48 -7.59 26.65
C GLY A 44 17.81 -6.36 25.82
N GLN A 45 19.09 -5.96 25.80
CA GLN A 45 19.57 -4.87 24.95
C GLN A 45 19.42 -5.23 23.46
N ALA A 46 19.82 -6.45 23.07
CA ALA A 46 19.64 -6.96 21.72
C ALA A 46 18.15 -7.04 21.33
N GLY A 47 17.28 -7.50 22.23
CA GLY A 47 15.83 -7.56 21.99
C GLY A 47 15.20 -6.19 21.76
N ARG A 48 15.59 -5.17 22.53
CA ARG A 48 15.15 -3.78 22.31
C ARG A 48 15.63 -3.22 20.98
N GLU A 49 16.87 -3.52 20.61
CA GLU A 49 17.43 -3.05 19.34
C GLU A 49 16.77 -3.73 18.13
N LEU A 50 16.54 -5.05 18.20
CA LEU A 50 15.78 -5.79 17.20
C LEU A 50 14.37 -5.25 17.05
N HIS A 51 13.69 -4.95 18.16
CA HIS A 51 12.37 -4.33 18.14
C HIS A 51 12.38 -2.96 17.47
N ARG A 52 13.38 -2.12 17.78
CA ARG A 52 13.55 -0.81 17.14
C ARG A 52 13.73 -0.93 15.63
N ILE A 53 14.57 -1.86 15.18
CA ILE A 53 14.79 -2.13 13.75
C ILE A 53 13.50 -2.61 13.08
N LEU A 54 12.78 -3.54 13.72
CA LEU A 54 11.51 -4.04 13.22
C LEU A 54 10.45 -2.93 13.09
N ALA A 55 10.30 -2.09 14.11
CA ALA A 55 9.34 -0.98 14.09
C ALA A 55 9.63 0.03 12.96
N ILE A 56 10.91 0.32 12.71
CA ILE A 56 11.34 1.16 11.59
C ILE A 56 11.00 0.49 10.26
N ALA A 57 11.29 -0.81 10.12
CA ALA A 57 11.00 -1.57 8.90
C ALA A 57 9.50 -1.67 8.61
N LEU A 58 8.66 -1.94 9.61
CA LEU A 58 7.20 -1.96 9.48
C LEU A 58 6.66 -0.58 9.08
N SER A 59 7.17 0.49 9.68
CA SER A 59 6.77 1.86 9.33
C SER A 59 7.17 2.22 7.90
N ALA A 60 8.37 1.84 7.46
CA ALA A 60 8.83 2.03 6.09
C ALA A 60 7.95 1.24 5.11
N ARG A 61 7.68 -0.03 5.41
CA ARG A 61 6.84 -0.88 4.57
C ARG A 61 5.41 -0.36 4.47
N SER A 62 4.83 0.10 5.57
CA SER A 62 3.50 0.75 5.58
C SER A 62 3.46 1.94 4.60
N ARG A 63 4.45 2.85 4.68
CA ARG A 63 4.53 3.99 3.74
C ARG A 63 4.73 3.55 2.28
N GLU A 64 5.56 2.56 2.02
CA GLU A 64 5.75 2.01 0.67
C GLU A 64 4.45 1.44 0.11
N THR A 65 3.73 0.63 0.91
CA THR A 65 2.45 0.04 0.52
C THR A 65 1.41 1.12 0.23
N ALA A 66 1.32 2.16 1.07
CA ALA A 66 0.44 3.30 0.83
C ALA A 66 0.78 4.05 -0.47
N ALA A 67 2.07 4.28 -0.72
CA ALA A 67 2.53 4.95 -1.94
C ALA A 67 2.23 4.12 -3.20
N HIS A 68 2.39 2.80 -3.14
CA HIS A 68 1.99 1.91 -4.23
C HIS A 68 0.49 1.91 -4.45
N GLY A 69 -0.32 1.90 -3.38
CA GLY A 69 -1.78 2.01 -3.47
C GLY A 69 -2.22 3.30 -4.17
N ALA A 70 -1.66 4.45 -3.77
CA ALA A 70 -1.94 5.74 -4.39
C ALA A 70 -1.60 5.74 -5.89
N ARG A 71 -0.45 5.21 -6.28
CA ARG A 71 -0.05 5.12 -7.70
C ARG A 71 -1.01 4.27 -8.53
N LEU A 72 -1.52 3.16 -7.99
CA LEU A 72 -2.51 2.34 -8.70
C LEU A 72 -3.83 3.10 -8.89
N ALA A 73 -4.31 3.79 -7.84
CA ALA A 73 -5.52 4.62 -7.93
C ALA A 73 -5.36 5.76 -8.95
N GLU A 74 -4.24 6.48 -8.93
CA GLU A 74 -3.91 7.52 -9.93
C GLU A 74 -3.91 6.95 -11.36
N THR A 75 -3.32 5.77 -11.54
CA THR A 75 -3.29 5.10 -12.86
C THR A 75 -4.69 4.71 -13.32
N GLY A 76 -5.54 4.20 -12.42
CA GLY A 76 -6.94 3.88 -12.70
C GLY A 76 -7.73 5.11 -13.14
N GLN A 77 -7.58 6.24 -12.44
CA GLN A 77 -8.21 7.50 -12.80
C GLN A 77 -7.76 8.01 -14.17
N ALA A 78 -6.45 7.94 -14.47
CA ALA A 78 -5.91 8.34 -15.77
C ALA A 78 -6.49 7.47 -16.91
N LEU A 79 -6.67 6.16 -16.68
CA LEU A 79 -7.30 5.25 -17.64
C LEU A 79 -8.77 5.60 -17.90
N ARG A 80 -9.53 5.96 -16.86
CA ARG A 80 -10.93 6.43 -17.04
C ARG A 80 -10.99 7.71 -17.86
N ALA A 81 -10.11 8.67 -17.56
CA ALA A 81 -10.05 9.92 -18.31
C ALA A 81 -9.75 9.66 -19.79
N ALA A 82 -8.79 8.79 -20.09
CA ALA A 82 -8.49 8.38 -21.46
C ALA A 82 -9.68 7.68 -22.13
N ALA A 83 -10.35 6.75 -21.44
CA ALA A 83 -11.53 6.07 -21.96
C ALA A 83 -12.67 7.05 -22.27
N GLY A 84 -12.87 8.06 -21.42
CA GLY A 84 -13.83 9.15 -21.65
C GLY A 84 -13.48 10.00 -22.86
N ALA A 85 -12.22 10.41 -23.01
CA ALA A 85 -11.76 11.23 -24.14
C ALA A 85 -11.95 10.50 -25.49
N TYR A 86 -11.65 9.21 -25.55
CA TYR A 86 -11.87 8.41 -26.75
C TYR A 86 -13.36 8.25 -27.08
N ARG A 87 -14.24 8.08 -26.09
CA ARG A 87 -15.70 8.03 -26.36
C ARG A 87 -16.22 9.35 -26.92
N ALA A 88 -15.78 10.48 -26.37
CA ALA A 88 -16.13 11.79 -26.89
C ALA A 88 -15.66 11.97 -28.35
N ALA A 89 -14.44 11.54 -28.67
CA ALA A 89 -13.92 11.59 -30.04
C ALA A 89 -14.71 10.68 -31.01
N ASP A 90 -15.10 9.48 -30.57
CA ASP A 90 -15.93 8.57 -31.38
C ASP A 90 -17.32 9.17 -31.63
N GLU A 91 -17.92 9.82 -30.62
CA GLU A 91 -19.21 10.50 -30.73
C GLU A 91 -19.16 11.71 -31.68
N GLU A 92 -18.07 12.48 -31.69
CA GLU A 92 -17.86 13.60 -32.63
C GLU A 92 -17.64 13.15 -34.09
N ALA A 93 -17.14 11.94 -34.29
CA ALA A 93 -16.86 11.37 -35.62
C ALA A 93 -18.06 10.63 -36.25
N SER A 94 -19.15 10.46 -35.50
CA SER A 94 -20.37 9.72 -35.88
C SER A 94 -21.44 10.63 -36.47
#